data_AF-X1D464-F1
#
_entry.id   AF-X1D464-F1
#
_cell.length_a   1.000
_cell.length_b   1.000
_cell.length_c   1.000
_cell.angle_alpha   90.00
_cell.angle_beta   90.00
_cell.angle_gamma   90.00
#
_symmetry.space_group_name_H-M   'P 1'
#
loop_
_entity.id
_entity.type
_entity.pdbx_description
1 polymer ?
#
loop_
_entity_poly.entity_id
_entity_poly.type
_entity_poly.pdbx_seq_one_letter_code
_entity_poly.pdbx_strand_id
1 'polypeptide(L)' 'TGAGDAYMASFLLEYSDSEKIDLKHTGIVASAAVSFLLEKKGPRGVKPRKTVYKRIKKKKYLKFQNDNE' A
#
# COMPACT_ATOMS: atom_id res chain seq x y z
N THR A 1 0.14 17.95 4.57
CA THR A 1 0.56 18.23 3.17
C THR A 1 1.72 17.29 2.87
N GLY A 2 1.67 16.55 1.76
CA GLY A 2 2.62 15.45 1.47
C GLY A 2 2.00 14.07 1.22
N ALA A 3 0.66 13.95 1.24
CA ALA A 3 -0.01 12.69 0.92
C ALA A 3 0.15 12.29 -0.56
N GLY A 4 0.25 13.26 -1.47
CA GLY A 4 0.55 13.02 -2.89
C GLY A 4 1.96 12.43 -3.08
N ASP A 5 2.96 13.02 -2.44
CA ASP A 5 4.34 12.52 -2.50
C ASP A 5 4.45 11.13 -1.87
N ALA A 6 3.78 10.90 -0.74
CA ALA A 6 3.71 9.60 -0.10
C ALA A 6 3.00 8.54 -0.97
N TYR A 7 1.96 8.94 -1.71
CA TYR A 7 1.30 8.07 -2.68
C TYR A 7 2.27 7.67 -3.79
N MET A 8 2.91 8.66 -4.41
CA MET A 8 3.82 8.43 -5.53
C MET A 8 5.02 7.59 -5.11
N ALA A 9 5.63 7.88 -3.96
CA ALA A 9 6.73 7.09 -3.43
C ALA A 9 6.33 5.64 -3.14
N SER A 10 5.15 5.43 -2.53
CA SER A 10 4.64 4.08 -2.25
C SER A 10 4.30 3.32 -3.54
N PHE A 11 3.76 4.01 -4.53
CA PHE A 11 3.44 3.45 -5.84
C PHE A 11 4.72 3.02 -6.57
N LEU A 12 5.72 3.89 -6.67
CA LEU A 12 6.98 3.57 -7.35
C LEU A 12 7.73 2.45 -6.66
N LEU A 13 7.76 2.43 -5.32
CA LEU A 13 8.39 1.36 -4.55
C LEU A 13 7.73 0.01 -4.83
N GLU A 14 6.39 -0.04 -4.77
CA GLU A 14 5.65 -1.28 -5.03
C GLU A 14 5.74 -1.72 -6.49
N TYR A 15 5.70 -0.77 -7.42
CA TYR A 15 5.84 -1.02 -8.86
C TYR A 15 7.21 -1.61 -9.19
N SER A 16 8.28 -1.04 -8.60
CA SER A 16 9.66 -1.47 -8.83
C SER A 16 9.98 -2.87 -8.29
N ASP A 17 9.21 -3.33 -7.30
CA ASP A 17 9.38 -4.63 -6.65
C ASP A 17 8.49 -5.72 -7.25
N SER A 18 7.59 -5.37 -8.18
CA SER A 18 6.69 -6.33 -8.81
C SER A 18 7.34 -6.99 -10.04
N GLU A 19 7.48 -8.32 -10.03
CA GLU A 19 7.96 -9.09 -11.20
C GLU A 19 7.04 -8.95 -12.43
N LYS A 20 5.75 -8.70 -12.18
CA LYS A 20 4.73 -8.43 -13.19
C LYS A 20 4.15 -7.05 -12.94
N ILE A 21 4.02 -6.27 -14.01
CA ILE A 21 3.37 -4.96 -13.99
C ILE A 21 1.89 -5.13 -13.62
N ASP A 22 1.58 -5.09 -12.33
CA ASP A 22 0.21 -5.05 -11.80
C ASP A 22 -0.08 -3.66 -11.23
N LEU A 23 -0.53 -2.78 -12.13
CA LEU A 23 -0.89 -1.40 -11.80
C LEU A 23 -2.02 -1.32 -10.77
N LYS A 24 -2.93 -2.29 -10.77
CA LYS A 24 -4.06 -2.33 -9.86
C LYS A 24 -3.58 -2.66 -8.45
N HIS A 25 -2.76 -3.71 -8.31
CA HIS A 25 -2.13 -4.06 -7.03
C HIS A 25 -1.32 -2.88 -6.48
N THR A 26 -0.46 -2.30 -7.33
CA THR A 26 0.40 -1.16 -7.00
C THR A 26 -0.42 0.04 -6.49
N GLY A 27 -1.47 0.43 -7.21
CA GLY A 27 -2.33 1.54 -6.83
C GLY A 27 -3.07 1.29 -5.50
N ILE A 28 -3.48 0.05 -5.24
CA ILE A 28 -4.15 -0.32 -3.99
C ILE A 28 -3.17 -0.28 -2.81
N VAL A 29 -1.94 -0.76 -2.98
CA VAL A 29 -0.90 -0.68 -1.95
C VAL A 29 -0.56 0.77 -1.62
N ALA A 30 -0.34 1.60 -2.64
CA ALA A 30 -0.06 3.03 -2.45
C ALA A 30 -1.22 3.76 -1.74
N SER A 31 -2.46 3.49 -2.16
CA SER A 31 -3.67 4.04 -1.52
C SER A 31 -3.78 3.62 -0.06
N ALA A 32 -3.53 2.34 0.22
CA ALA A 32 -3.58 1.80 1.58
C ALA A 32 -2.48 2.40 2.47
N ALA A 33 -1.26 2.60 1.94
CA ALA A 33 -0.18 3.24 2.67
C ALA A 33 -0.52 4.69 3.06
N VAL A 34 -1.05 5.48 2.12
CA VAL A 34 -1.43 6.88 2.36
C VAL A 34 -2.61 7.00 3.31
N SER A 35 -3.52 6.02 3.33
CA SER A 35 -4.63 6.02 4.30
C SER A 35 -4.15 6.12 5.76
N PHE A 36 -3.03 5.48 6.10
CA PHE A 36 -2.45 5.59 7.45
C PHE A 36 -1.89 6.98 7.73
N LEU A 37 -1.33 7.64 6.72
CA LEU A 37 -0.80 9.01 6.81
C LEU A 37 -1.91 10.03 7.04
N LEU A 38 -3.09 9.80 6.44
CA LEU A 38 -4.27 10.64 6.62
C LEU A 38 -4.91 10.42 8.00
N GLU A 39 -4.91 9.18 8.51
CA GLU A 39 -5.42 8.84 9.85
C GLU A 39 -4.53 9.36 10.98
N LYS A 40 -3.20 9.32 10.81
CA LYS A 40 -2.23 9.76 11.83
C LYS A 40 -1.18 10.67 11.19
N LYS A 41 -1.17 11.95 11.60
CA LYS A 41 -0.19 12.92 11.13
C LYS A 41 1.24 12.56 11.59
N GLY A 42 2.21 12.92 10.75
CA GLY A 42 3.64 12.76 11.03
C GLY A 42 4.14 11.31 10.91
N PRO A 43 5.28 10.96 11.53
CA PRO A 43 5.94 9.67 11.35
C PRO A 43 5.09 8.48 11.83
N ARG A 44 4.09 8.73 12.70
CA ARG A 44 3.15 7.71 13.17
C ARG A 44 2.20 7.21 12.07
N GLY A 45 2.03 7.98 11.00
CA GLY A 45 1.22 7.63 9.82
C GLY A 45 1.97 6.78 8.80
N VAL A 46 3.30 6.74 8.87
CA VAL A 46 4.11 5.83 8.06
C VAL A 46 4.05 4.44 8.68
N LYS A 47 3.77 3.43 7.86
CA LYS A 47 3.67 2.03 8.32
C LYS A 47 4.55 1.10 7.49
N PRO A 48 5.11 0.05 8.12
CA PRO A 48 5.82 -0.99 7.38
C PRO A 48 4.91 -1.68 6.35
N ARG A 49 5.51 -2.14 5.25
CA ARG A 49 4.80 -2.84 4.15
C ARG A 49 3.89 -3.97 4.66
N LYS A 50 4.38 -4.81 5.58
CA LYS A 50 3.59 -5.89 6.21
C LYS A 50 2.27 -5.39 6.84
N THR A 51 2.27 -4.22 7.45
CA THR A 51 1.07 -3.63 8.05
C THR A 51 0.09 -3.13 6.99
N VAL A 52 0.60 -2.56 5.89
CA VAL A 52 -0.21 -2.13 4.75
C VAL A 52 -0.92 -3.33 4.12
N TYR A 53 -0.21 -4.42 3.87
CA TYR A 53 -0.78 -5.67 3.32
C TYR A 53 -1.82 -6.30 4.24
N LYS A 54 -1.57 -6.29 5.56
CA LYS A 54 -2.56 -6.75 6.54
C LYS A 54 -3.87 -5.96 6.45
N ARG A 55 -3.80 -4.64 6.21
CA ARG A 55 -4.99 -3.80 5.99
C ARG A 55 -5.71 -4.15 4.69
N ILE A 56 -4.96 -4.31 3.59
CA ILE A 56 -5.52 -4.68 2.28
C ILE A 56 -6.26 -6.01 2.36
N LYS A 57 -5.63 -7.04 2.97
CA LYS A 57 -6.23 -8.36 3.17
C LYS A 57 -7.48 -8.27 4.05
N LYS A 58 -7.41 -7.56 5.19
CA LYS A 58 -8.56 -7.39 6.11
C LYS A 58 -9.74 -6.68 5.44
N LYS A 59 -9.46 -5.69 4.59
CA LYS A 59 -10.49 -4.91 3.88
C LYS A 59 -10.94 -5.54 2.57
N LYS A 60 -10.35 -6.68 2.18
CA LYS A 60 -10.62 -7.39 0.92
C LYS A 60 -10.46 -6.50 -0.32
N TYR A 61 -9.52 -5.55 -0.28
CA TYR A 61 -9.24 -4.66 -1.41
C TYR A 61 -8.56 -5.41 -2.58
N LEU A 62 -7.85 -6.50 -2.27
CA LEU A 62 -7.25 -7.43 -3.23
C LEU A 62 -7.53 -8.87 -2.79
N LYS A 63 -7.69 -9.78 -3.75
CA LYS A 63 -7.54 -11.23 -3.53
C LYS A 63 -6.07 -11.56 -3.80
N PHE A 64 -5.30 -11.87 -2.77
CA PHE A 64 -3.95 -12.40 -2.96
C PHE A 64 -4.09 -13.87 -3.37
N GLN A 65 -3.40 -14.29 -4.44
CA GLN A 65 -3.49 -15.66 -4.94
C GLN A 65 -2.94 -16.72 -3.96
N ASN A 66 -2.18 -16.31 -2.94
CA ASN A 66 -1.55 -17.20 -1.95
C ASN A 66 -2.36 -17.41 -0.66
N ASP A 67 -3.66 -17.15 -0.66
CA ASP A 67 -4.52 -17.39 0.52
C ASP A 67 -5.12 -18.82 0.54
N ASN A 68 -4.65 -19.72 -0.34
CA ASN A 68 -5.06 -21.13 -0.47
C ASN A 68 -3.92 -22.14 -0.23
N GLU A 69 -2.96 -21.82 0.65
CA GLU A 69 -2.03 -22.80 1.23
C GLU A 69 -2.14 -22.83 2.75
#